data_AF-A0A8K0H5B0-F1
#
_entry.id   AF-A0A8K0H5B0-F1
#
_cell.length_a   1.000
_cell.length_b   1.000
_cell.length_c   1.000
_cell.angle_alpha   90.00
_cell.angle_beta   90.00
_cell.angle_gamma   90.00
#
_symmetry.space_group_name_H-M   'P 1'
#
loop_
_entity.id
_entity.type
_entity.pdbx_description
1 polymer ?
#
loop_
_entity_poly.entity_id
_entity_poly.type
_entity_poly.pdbx_seq_one_letter_code
_entity_poly.pdbx_strand_id
1 'polypeptide(L)'
;MGVLPGHVATIAELKPGVLSVHEGNDVTKYFISSGFAFVHANSYADIIAVEAVPLDQIDASLVQKGLAEFTQKLSSASTDLRKLKPKSG
;
A
#
# COMPACT_ATOMS: atom_id res chain seq x y z
N MET A 1 9.27 -9.87 2.63
CA MET A 1 10.52 -9.64 3.38
C MET A 1 10.15 -9.67 4.85
N GLY A 2 10.91 -10.38 5.68
CA GLY A 2 10.74 -10.37 7.14
C GLY A 2 11.97 -9.76 7.79
N VAL A 3 11.78 -8.90 8.78
CA VAL A 3 12.86 -8.26 9.53
C VAL A 3 12.85 -8.84 10.95
N LEU A 4 14.00 -9.37 11.38
CA LEU A 4 14.20 -9.96 12.70
C LEU A 4 15.41 -9.31 13.37
N PRO A 5 15.60 -9.48 14.69
CA PRO A 5 16.79 -9.00 15.37
C PRO A 5 18.07 -9.51 14.70
N GLY A 6 19.04 -8.61 14.48
CA GLY A 6 20.29 -8.93 13.76
C GLY A 6 20.17 -8.98 12.23
N HIS A 7 19.04 -8.57 11.65
CA HIS A 7 18.92 -8.43 10.20
C HIS A 7 19.93 -7.40 9.66
N VAL A 8 20.50 -7.67 8.48
CA VAL A 8 21.45 -6.76 7.82
C VAL A 8 20.79 -5.41 7.55
N ALA A 9 21.57 -4.34 7.71
CA ALA A 9 21.10 -3.00 7.39
C ALA A 9 20.65 -2.93 5.92
N THR A 10 19.40 -2.56 5.70
CA THR A 10 18.73 -2.67 4.39
C THR A 10 17.79 -1.50 4.18
N ILE A 11 17.75 -0.97 2.96
CA ILE A 11 16.72 -0.03 2.52
C ILE A 11 15.91 -0.73 1.44
N ALA A 12 14.58 -0.75 1.58
CA ALA A 12 13.69 -1.41 0.63
C ALA A 12 12.49 -0.53 0.29
N GLU A 13 12.11 -0.52 -0.98
CA GLU A 13 10.83 0.05 -1.44
C GLU A 13 9.68 -0.90 -1.06
N LEU A 14 8.61 -0.33 -0.52
CA LEU A 14 7.40 -1.04 -0.12
C LEU A 14 6.32 -0.85 -1.18
N LYS A 15 5.89 -1.98 -1.75
CA LYS A 15 4.72 -2.04 -2.61
C LYS A 15 3.43 -2.05 -1.77
N PRO A 16 2.29 -1.59 -2.33
CA PRO A 16 1.00 -1.71 -1.68
C PRO A 16 0.74 -3.14 -1.20
N GLY A 17 0.30 -3.31 0.04
CA GLY A 17 0.12 -4.64 0.60
C GLY A 17 -0.16 -4.65 2.10
N VAL A 18 0.02 -5.83 2.70
CA VAL A 18 -0.23 -6.06 4.13
C VAL A 18 1.10 -6.10 4.88
N LEU A 19 1.21 -5.22 5.88
CA LEU A 19 2.27 -5.24 6.90
C LEU A 19 1.75 -6.00 8.12
N SER A 20 2.55 -6.93 8.66
CA SER A 20 2.26 -7.63 9.91
C SER A 20 3.34 -7.31 10.93
N VAL A 21 2.95 -6.78 12.08
CA VAL A 21 3.82 -6.46 13.21
C VAL A 21 3.57 -7.53 14.28
N HIS A 22 4.65 -8.16 14.75
CA HIS A 22 4.60 -9.24 15.74
C HIS A 22 5.16 -8.74 17.07
N GLU A 23 4.34 -8.77 18.12
CA GLU A 23 4.72 -8.44 19.50
C GLU A 23 4.45 -9.65 20.39
N GLY A 24 5.46 -10.52 20.54
CA GLY A 24 5.29 -11.80 21.22
C GLY A 24 4.34 -12.73 20.44
N ASN A 25 3.18 -13.04 21.03
CA ASN A 25 2.12 -13.82 20.38
C ASN A 25 1.10 -12.97 19.64
N ASP A 26 1.11 -11.65 19.85
CA ASP A 26 0.15 -10.75 19.23
C ASP A 26 0.63 -10.34 17.84
N VAL A 27 -0.31 -10.32 16.89
CA VAL A 27 -0.04 -9.94 15.49
C VAL A 27 -1.01 -8.86 15.06
N THR A 28 -0.50 -7.66 14.85
CA THR A 28 -1.28 -6.53 14.35
C THR A 28 -1.01 -6.35 12.86
N LYS A 29 -2.08 -6.23 12.07
CA LYS A 29 -1.98 -6.14 10.61
C LYS A 29 -2.46 -4.79 10.09
N TYR A 30 -1.72 -4.24 9.16
CA TYR A 30 -2.01 -2.97 8.51
C TYR A 30 -2.03 -3.17 7.00
N PHE A 31 -2.96 -2.51 6.32
CA PHE A 31 -2.82 -2.26 4.90
C PHE A 31 -1.98 -1.00 4.72
N ILE A 32 -0.94 -1.08 3.90
CA ILE A 32 -0.07 0.06 3.55
C ILE A 32 -0.20 0.37 2.06
N SER A 33 -0.24 1.65 1.72
CA SER A 33 -0.39 2.10 0.33
C SER A 33 0.91 1.96 -0.47
N SER A 34 2.01 2.49 0.02
CA SER A 34 3.38 2.32 -0.50
C SER A 34 4.35 3.08 0.40
N GLY A 35 5.66 2.86 0.23
CA GLY A 35 6.65 3.60 0.99
C GLY A 35 8.04 2.99 0.99
N PHE A 36 8.76 3.13 2.12
CA PHE A 36 10.11 2.59 2.31
C PHE A 36 10.26 1.96 3.69
N ALA A 37 11.07 0.90 3.76
CA ALA A 37 11.54 0.32 5.00
C ALA A 37 13.04 0.55 5.15
N PHE A 38 13.46 1.05 6.30
CA PHE A 38 14.85 1.21 6.70
C PHE A 38 15.12 0.26 7.86
N VAL A 39 15.97 -0.74 7.63
CA VAL A 39 16.46 -1.64 8.68
C VAL A 39 17.84 -1.17 9.08
N HIS A 40 18.01 -0.84 10.35
CA HIS A 40 19.25 -0.32 10.91
C HIS A 40 20.07 -1.44 11.56
N ALA A 41 21.39 -1.26 11.61
CA ALA A 41 22.30 -2.24 12.20
C ALA A 41 22.12 -2.42 13.72
N ASN A 42 21.47 -1.47 14.39
CA ASN A 42 21.14 -1.52 15.81
C ASN A 42 19.82 -2.29 16.11
N SER A 43 19.29 -3.05 15.14
CA SER A 43 18.03 -3.80 15.24
C SER A 43 16.77 -2.93 15.38
N TYR A 44 16.81 -1.69 14.88
CA TYR A 44 15.63 -0.86 14.69
C TYR A 44 15.17 -0.89 13.23
N ALA A 45 13.87 -0.82 13.00
CA ALA A 45 13.31 -0.72 11.65
C ALA A 45 12.31 0.43 11.58
N ASP A 46 12.54 1.37 10.66
CA ASP A 46 11.61 2.45 10.35
C ASP A 46 10.78 2.08 9.13
N ILE A 47 9.47 2.13 9.26
CA ILE A 47 8.52 1.93 8.17
C ILE A 47 7.86 3.27 7.87
N ILE A 48 8.14 3.80 6.68
CA ILE A 48 7.57 5.06 6.22
C ILE A 48 6.59 4.73 5.11
N ALA A 49 5.31 5.01 5.32
CA ALA A 49 4.26 4.83 4.32
C ALA A 49 3.37 6.07 4.26
N VAL A 50 2.80 6.37 3.08
CA VAL A 50 1.89 7.51 2.90
C VAL A 50 0.60 7.29 3.70
N GLU A 51 0.08 6.06 3.66
CA GLU A 51 -1.09 5.65 4.42
C GLU A 51 -0.83 4.27 5.03
N ALA A 52 -1.24 4.10 6.28
CA ALA A 52 -1.22 2.82 6.99
C ALA A 52 -2.52 2.70 7.78
N VAL A 53 -3.36 1.73 7.42
CA VAL A 53 -4.69 1.55 8.01
C VAL A 53 -4.75 0.18 8.70
N PRO A 54 -5.15 0.11 9.98
CA PRO A 54 -5.40 -1.16 10.66
C PRO A 54 -6.43 -2.00 9.89
N LEU A 55 -6.16 -3.29 9.67
CA LEU A 55 -7.06 -4.14 8.88
C LEU A 55 -8.46 -4.30 9.49
N ASP A 56 -8.58 -4.21 10.81
CA ASP A 56 -9.84 -4.28 11.55
C ASP A 56 -10.74 -3.04 11.33
N GLN A 57 -10.16 -1.92 10.88
CA GLN A 57 -10.89 -0.70 10.53
C GLN A 57 -11.32 -0.67 9.06
N ILE A 58 -10.98 -1.68 8.27
CA ILE A 58 -11.33 -1.76 6.86
C ILE A 58 -12.67 -2.48 6.69
N ASP A 59 -13.70 -1.75 6.28
CA ASP A 59 -14.98 -2.33 5.88
C ASP A 59 -14.91 -2.84 4.43
N ALA A 60 -14.92 -4.17 4.29
CA ALA A 60 -14.89 -4.85 3.00
C ALA A 60 -16.02 -4.40 2.04
N SER A 61 -17.19 -4.04 2.56
CA SER A 61 -18.33 -3.57 1.76
C SER A 61 -18.04 -2.20 1.14
N LEU A 62 -17.43 -1.29 1.92
CA LEU A 62 -17.01 0.01 1.43
C LEU A 62 -15.86 -0.10 0.43
N VAL A 63 -14.92 -1.03 0.64
CA VAL A 63 -13.83 -1.30 -0.31
C VAL A 63 -14.36 -1.78 -1.65
N GLN A 64 -15.29 -2.74 -1.66
CA GLN A 64 -15.90 -3.23 -2.91
C GLN A 64 -16.65 -2.13 -3.66
N LYS A 65 -17.42 -1.31 -2.93
CA LYS A 65 -18.12 -0.16 -3.51
C LYS A 65 -17.14 0.86 -4.09
N GLY A 66 -16.11 1.23 -3.33
CA GLY A 66 -15.05 2.14 -3.80
C GLY A 66 -14.35 1.60 -5.04
N LEU A 67 -13.97 0.32 -5.06
CA LEU A 67 -13.35 -0.32 -6.21
C LEU A 67 -14.24 -0.24 -7.46
N ALA A 68 -15.53 -0.53 -7.33
CA ALA A 68 -16.48 -0.42 -8.45
C ALA A 68 -16.58 1.02 -8.97
N GLU A 69 -16.69 2.01 -8.07
CA GLU A 69 -16.77 3.43 -8.43
C GLU A 69 -15.49 3.93 -9.12
N PHE A 70 -14.31 3.59 -8.58
CA PHE A 70 -13.03 4.02 -9.16
C PHE A 70 -12.71 3.30 -10.47
N THR A 71 -13.08 2.02 -10.62
CA THR A 71 -12.94 1.27 -11.89
C THR A 71 -13.84 1.85 -12.97
N GLN A 72 -15.07 2.22 -12.61
CA GLN A 72 -16.00 2.89 -13.52
C GLN A 72 -15.49 4.28 -13.91
N LYS A 73 -14.99 5.07 -12.95
CA LYS A 73 -14.37 6.38 -13.20
C LYS A 73 -13.15 6.26 -14.12
N LEU A 74 -12.23 5.31 -13.88
CA LEU A 74 -11.08 5.06 -14.76
C LEU A 74 -11.48 4.68 -16.19
N SER A 75 -12.53 3.86 -16.33
CA SER A 75 -13.06 3.48 -17.64
C SER A 75 -13.68 4.68 -18.37
N SER A 76 -14.40 5.54 -17.65
CA SER A 76 -14.97 6.77 -18.20
C SER A 76 -13.90 7.81 -18.56
N ALA A 77 -12.87 7.98 -17.72
CA ALA A 77 -11.75 8.88 -17.96
C ALA A 77 -10.86 8.44 -19.14
N SER A 78 -10.66 7.12 -19.31
CA SER A 78 -9.99 6.56 -20.49
C SER A 78 -10.80 6.80 -21.77
N THR A 79 -12.13 6.83 -21.67
CA THR A 79 -13.02 7.14 -22.78
C THR A 79 -12.96 8.62 -23.16
N ASP A 80 -12.83 9.52 -22.17
CA ASP A 80 -12.66 10.95 -22.41
C ASP A 80 -11.29 11.32 -22.97
N LEU A 81 -10.21 10.74 -22.46
CA LEU A 81 -8.85 10.91 -23.02
C LEU A 81 -8.75 10.42 -24.48
N ARG A 82 -9.49 9.36 -24.84
CA ARG A 82 -9.60 8.91 -26.24
C ARG A 82 -10.45 9.84 -27.10
N LYS A 83 -11.41 10.55 -26.51
CA LYS A 83 -12.22 11.58 -27.20
C LYS A 83 -11.46 12.90 -27.41
N LEU A 84 -10.48 13.20 -26.55
CA LEU A 84 -9.70 14.43 -26.57
C LEU A 84 -8.44 14.39 -27.45
N LYS A 85 -8.23 13.34 -28.26
CA LYS A 85 -7.22 13.40 -29.34
C LYS A 85 -7.86 14.04 -30.57
N PRO A 86 -7.66 15.34 -30.87
CA PRO A 86 -8.08 15.90 -32.13
C PRO A 86 -7.42 15.09 -33.25
N LYS A 87 -8.22 14.63 -34.21
CA LYS A 87 -7.70 14.12 -35.48
C LYS A 87 -6.94 15.28 -36.15
N SER A 88 -5.62 15.27 -36.06
CA SER A 88 -4.76 16.05 -36.93
C SER A 88 -4.96 15.53 -38.35
N GLY A 89 -5.67 16.31 -39.16
CA GLY A 89 -5.73 16.13 -40.62
C GLY A 89 -4.45 16.59 -41.30
#